data_AF-A0A7X5WP90-F1
#
_entry.id   AF-A0A7X5WP90-F1
#
_cell.length_a   1.000
_cell.length_b   1.000
_cell.length_c   1.000
_cell.angle_alpha   90.00
_cell.angle_beta   90.00
_cell.angle_gamma   90.00
#
_symmetry.space_group_name_H-M   'P 1'
#
loop_
_entity.id
_entity.type
_entity.pdbx_description
1 polymer ?
#
loop_
_entity_poly.entity_id
_entity_poly.type
_entity_poly.pdbx_seq_one_letter_code
_entity_poly.pdbx_strand_id
1 'polypeptide(L)'
;NVYASDVPCLPSRTALATGMFGIRNGVVNHGGVAADLRAEGSRRPFIGVLASNSWAAKFYWAGWHTASISSFPFRHSATWWNHGVMEAMNLMRGMGGERADQVLPGALDWLDRRGAADNWFLHLHLWDPHTPYNTPGEYGNPFEGDPVPAWHTEEIRQRNWGWAGPHS
;
A
#
# COMPACT_ATOMS: atom_id res chain seq x y z
N ASN A 1 0.60 18.59 10.31
CA ASN A 1 -0.42 17.96 9.45
C ASN A 1 0.26 17.17 8.34
N VAL A 2 -0.20 15.94 8.06
CA VAL A 2 0.29 15.05 6.99
C VAL A 2 -0.94 14.57 6.21
N TYR A 3 -0.88 14.61 4.88
CA TYR A 3 -2.02 14.26 4.01
C TYR A 3 -1.57 13.31 2.90
N ALA A 4 -2.42 12.35 2.55
CA ALA A 4 -2.25 11.58 1.32
C ALA A 4 -2.49 12.50 0.12
N SER A 5 -1.56 12.50 -0.83
CA SER A 5 -1.65 13.32 -2.04
C SER A 5 -2.79 12.88 -2.96
N ASP A 6 -3.03 11.57 -2.98
CA ASP A 6 -4.00 10.90 -3.81
C ASP A 6 -4.64 9.77 -3.00
N VAL A 7 -5.93 9.57 -3.19
CA VAL A 7 -6.71 8.46 -2.61
C VAL A 7 -7.61 7.90 -3.71
N PRO A 8 -7.88 6.58 -3.75
CA PRO A 8 -7.62 5.55 -2.73
C PRO A 8 -6.23 4.87 -2.83
N CYS A 9 -6.08 3.63 -2.33
CA CYS A 9 -4.78 3.00 -2.05
C CYS A 9 -3.85 2.85 -3.26
N LEU A 10 -4.35 2.54 -4.48
CA LEU A 10 -3.52 2.48 -5.68
C LEU A 10 -2.93 3.85 -6.07
N PRO A 11 -3.72 4.93 -6.26
CA PRO A 11 -3.18 6.27 -6.47
C PRO A 11 -2.21 6.74 -5.38
N SER A 12 -2.58 6.53 -4.11
CA SER A 12 -1.75 6.94 -2.96
C SER A 12 -0.36 6.30 -3.00
N ARG A 13 -0.31 4.98 -3.18
CA ARG A 13 0.93 4.22 -3.22
C ARG A 13 1.72 4.49 -4.49
N THR A 14 1.06 4.74 -5.62
CA THR A 14 1.77 5.17 -6.84
C THR A 14 2.37 6.57 -6.67
N ALA A 15 1.69 7.48 -5.98
CA ALA A 15 2.25 8.80 -5.67
C ALA A 15 3.46 8.70 -4.75
N LEU A 16 3.42 7.84 -3.73
CA LEU A 16 4.58 7.50 -2.92
C LEU A 16 5.70 6.88 -3.78
N ALA A 17 5.37 5.87 -4.60
CA ALA A 17 6.31 5.17 -5.48
C ALA A 17 7.07 6.14 -6.38
N THR A 18 6.37 7.11 -6.98
CA THR A 18 6.89 7.99 -8.03
C THR A 18 7.34 9.36 -7.54
N GLY A 19 6.94 9.77 -6.33
CA GLY A 19 7.12 11.14 -5.85
C GLY A 19 6.28 12.18 -6.59
N MET A 20 5.20 11.77 -7.27
CA MET A 20 4.36 12.65 -8.09
C MET A 20 2.87 12.41 -7.85
N PHE A 21 2.07 13.47 -7.89
CA PHE A 21 0.59 13.38 -7.86
C PHE A 21 0.04 12.47 -8.96
N GLY A 22 -1.11 11.83 -8.71
CA GLY A 22 -1.83 10.97 -9.65
C GLY A 22 -2.11 11.64 -11.00
N ILE A 23 -2.48 12.93 -10.98
CA ILE A 23 -2.71 13.71 -12.21
C ILE A 23 -1.45 13.80 -13.11
N ARG A 24 -0.25 13.69 -12.52
CA ARG A 24 1.04 13.69 -13.21
C ARG A 24 1.45 12.27 -13.61
N ASN A 25 1.42 11.34 -12.66
CA ASN A 25 1.89 9.96 -12.88
C ASN A 25 0.91 9.11 -13.73
N GLY A 26 -0.36 9.50 -13.83
CA GLY A 26 -1.41 8.83 -14.62
C GLY A 26 -2.40 7.99 -13.80
N VAL A 27 -2.06 7.66 -12.55
CA VAL A 27 -2.84 6.76 -11.69
C VAL A 27 -3.71 7.57 -10.73
N VAL A 28 -5.02 7.63 -11.02
CA VAL A 28 -6.00 8.38 -10.22
C VAL A 28 -7.18 7.51 -9.74
N ASN A 29 -7.24 6.23 -10.11
CA ASN A 29 -8.25 5.30 -9.63
C ASN A 29 -7.69 3.86 -9.50
N HIS A 30 -8.57 2.86 -9.35
CA HIS A 30 -8.22 1.42 -9.29
C HIS A 30 -8.45 0.63 -10.60
N GLY A 31 -8.93 1.26 -11.68
CA GLY A 31 -9.33 0.52 -12.88
C GLY A 31 -9.33 1.29 -14.19
N GLY A 32 -9.23 0.54 -15.28
CA GLY A 32 -9.07 1.10 -16.63
C GLY A 32 -7.71 1.78 -16.80
N VAL A 33 -7.59 2.62 -17.82
CA VAL A 33 -6.32 3.27 -18.20
C VAL A 33 -5.75 4.16 -17.08
N ALA A 34 -6.61 4.67 -16.19
CA ALA A 34 -6.21 5.51 -15.06
C ALA A 34 -5.76 4.72 -13.81
N ALA A 35 -5.57 3.40 -13.95
CA ALA A 35 -4.91 2.53 -12.97
C ALA A 35 -3.44 2.31 -13.29
N ASP A 36 -2.99 2.64 -14.50
CA ASP A 36 -1.62 2.42 -14.99
C ASP A 36 -0.82 3.72 -15.08
N LEU A 37 0.51 3.60 -14.95
CA LEU A 37 1.39 4.74 -15.18
C LEU A 37 1.25 5.27 -16.61
N ARG A 38 1.22 6.60 -16.76
CA ARG A 38 1.25 7.25 -18.06
C ARG A 38 2.52 6.86 -18.80
N ALA A 39 2.39 6.39 -20.03
CA ALA A 39 3.52 6.01 -20.87
C ALA A 39 4.47 7.20 -21.10
N GLU A 40 5.78 6.96 -20.95
CA GLU A 40 6.84 7.97 -21.19
C GLU A 40 7.01 8.29 -22.70
N GLY A 41 6.42 7.47 -23.58
CA GLY A 41 6.43 7.66 -25.02
C GLY A 41 7.78 7.30 -25.67
N SER A 42 7.98 7.80 -26.89
CA SER A 42 9.14 7.45 -27.74
C SER A 42 10.50 7.89 -27.20
N ARG A 43 10.54 8.76 -26.20
CA ARG A 43 11.77 9.27 -25.58
C ARG A 43 12.19 8.51 -24.32
N ARG A 44 11.47 7.43 -23.95
CA ARG A 44 11.80 6.59 -22.80
C ARG A 44 13.23 6.02 -22.95
N PRO A 45 14.14 6.21 -21.97
CA PRO A 45 15.47 5.60 -22.00
C PRO A 45 15.40 4.09 -21.72
N PHE A 46 16.55 3.39 -21.65
CA PHE A 46 16.60 1.95 -21.35
C PHE A 46 15.95 1.59 -20.01
N ILE A 47 16.18 2.39 -18.97
CA ILE A 47 15.42 2.37 -17.72
C ILE A 47 14.47 3.57 -17.75
N GLY A 48 13.19 3.37 -17.42
CA GLY A 48 12.22 4.47 -17.38
C GLY A 48 12.63 5.56 -16.38
N VAL A 49 12.25 6.79 -16.65
CA VAL A 49 12.46 7.93 -15.74
C VAL A 49 11.79 7.65 -14.40
N LEU A 50 10.55 7.16 -14.38
CA LEU A 50 9.86 6.85 -13.13
C LEU A 50 10.51 5.69 -12.37
N ALA A 51 10.96 4.66 -13.08
CA ALA A 51 11.68 3.56 -12.47
C ALA A 51 12.97 4.04 -11.78
N SER A 52 13.76 4.87 -12.48
CA SER A 52 15.03 5.41 -11.98
C SER A 52 14.86 6.41 -10.83
N ASN A 53 13.67 7.01 -10.71
CA ASN A 53 13.39 8.04 -9.71
C ASN A 53 12.44 7.59 -8.60
N SER A 54 11.96 6.34 -8.63
CA SER A 54 11.13 5.80 -7.56
C SER A 54 11.85 5.81 -6.22
N TRP A 55 11.12 5.92 -5.11
CA TRP A 55 11.74 6.06 -3.79
C TRP A 55 12.70 4.89 -3.49
N ALA A 56 12.32 3.65 -3.80
CA ALA A 56 13.17 2.49 -3.55
C ALA A 56 14.37 2.47 -4.50
N ALA A 57 14.22 2.93 -5.75
CA ALA A 57 15.35 3.12 -6.65
C ALA A 57 16.37 4.15 -6.12
N LYS A 58 15.93 5.20 -5.41
CA LYS A 58 16.87 6.13 -4.78
C LYS A 58 17.78 5.45 -3.75
N PHE A 59 17.23 4.55 -2.95
CA PHE A 59 18.01 3.73 -2.02
C PHE A 59 18.93 2.76 -2.76
N TYR A 60 18.40 2.04 -3.77
CA TYR A 60 19.17 1.11 -4.59
C TYR A 60 20.40 1.78 -5.22
N TRP A 61 20.23 2.95 -5.87
CA TRP A 61 21.33 3.67 -6.50
C TRP A 61 22.31 4.27 -5.48
N ALA A 62 21.88 4.50 -4.25
CA ALA A 62 22.74 4.91 -3.14
C ALA A 62 23.51 3.74 -2.49
N GLY A 63 23.35 2.51 -3.00
CA GLY A 63 24.05 1.34 -2.50
C GLY A 63 23.36 0.63 -1.34
N TRP A 64 22.07 0.92 -1.09
CA TRP A 64 21.31 0.29 -0.02
C TRP A 64 20.70 -1.03 -0.47
N HIS A 65 20.58 -1.97 0.46
CA HIS A 65 19.86 -3.21 0.25
C HIS A 65 18.36 -3.00 0.51
N THR A 66 17.53 -3.08 -0.53
CA THR A 66 16.10 -2.76 -0.45
C THR A 66 15.22 -4.00 -0.48
N ALA A 67 14.27 -4.08 0.44
CA ALA A 67 13.30 -5.15 0.53
C ALA A 67 11.87 -4.59 0.67
N SER A 68 10.89 -5.33 0.16
CA SER A 68 9.47 -5.03 0.34
C SER A 68 8.68 -6.30 0.59
N ILE A 69 7.99 -6.37 1.72
CA ILE A 69 6.99 -7.39 2.04
C ILE A 69 5.62 -6.80 1.76
N SER A 70 4.99 -7.19 0.64
CA SER A 70 3.75 -6.58 0.18
C SER A 70 3.02 -7.40 -0.89
N SER A 71 1.70 -7.55 -0.75
CA SER A 71 0.82 -8.02 -1.83
C SER A 71 0.38 -6.92 -2.80
N PHE A 72 0.72 -5.65 -2.54
CA PHE A 72 0.27 -4.50 -3.34
C PHE A 72 0.57 -4.61 -4.85
N PRO A 73 1.79 -4.98 -5.28
CA PRO A 73 2.11 -5.05 -6.71
C PRO A 73 1.26 -6.12 -7.43
N PHE A 74 1.00 -7.24 -6.76
CA PHE A 74 0.18 -8.32 -7.30
C PHE A 74 -1.31 -7.94 -7.30
N ARG A 75 -1.84 -7.43 -6.19
CA ARG A 75 -3.26 -7.06 -6.04
C ARG A 75 -3.72 -6.02 -7.06
N HIS A 76 -2.86 -5.07 -7.43
CA HIS A 76 -3.23 -3.95 -8.29
C HIS A 76 -2.59 -3.99 -9.68
N SER A 77 -1.89 -5.07 -10.03
CA SER A 77 -1.03 -5.10 -11.23
C SER A 77 0.02 -3.98 -11.27
N ALA A 78 0.30 -3.35 -10.13
CA ALA A 78 1.16 -2.18 -9.98
C ALA A 78 2.63 -2.58 -9.84
N THR A 79 3.16 -3.30 -10.83
CA THR A 79 4.52 -3.87 -10.79
C THR A 79 5.63 -2.82 -10.67
N TRP A 80 5.36 -1.57 -11.06
CA TRP A 80 6.27 -0.42 -10.87
C TRP A 80 6.63 -0.16 -9.41
N TRP A 81 5.82 -0.63 -8.46
CA TRP A 81 6.15 -0.59 -7.03
C TRP A 81 7.50 -1.24 -6.72
N ASN A 82 7.89 -2.27 -7.49
CA ASN A 82 9.13 -3.00 -7.26
C ASN A 82 10.37 -2.34 -7.89
N HIS A 83 10.24 -1.15 -8.50
CA HIS A 83 11.40 -0.45 -9.06
C HIS A 83 12.40 -0.08 -7.96
N GLY A 84 13.60 -0.68 -8.02
CA GLY A 84 14.62 -0.51 -7.00
C GLY A 84 14.41 -1.32 -5.72
N VAL A 85 13.53 -2.33 -5.73
CA VAL A 85 13.41 -3.33 -4.67
C VAL A 85 14.23 -4.56 -5.06
N MET A 86 15.21 -4.94 -4.23
CA MET A 86 16.05 -6.13 -4.47
C MET A 86 15.40 -7.42 -3.97
N GLU A 87 14.70 -7.38 -2.85
CA GLU A 87 13.91 -8.50 -2.32
C GLU A 87 12.42 -8.14 -2.27
N ALA A 88 11.65 -8.60 -3.26
CA ALA A 88 10.20 -8.44 -3.27
C ALA A 88 9.54 -9.74 -2.78
N MET A 89 8.93 -9.68 -1.60
CA MET A 89 8.27 -10.82 -0.96
C MET A 89 6.76 -10.59 -0.91
N ASN A 90 6.00 -11.49 -1.51
CA ASN A 90 4.57 -11.56 -1.32
C ASN A 90 4.25 -12.76 -0.42
N LEU A 91 4.25 -12.53 0.89
CA LEU A 91 3.90 -13.55 1.91
C LEU A 91 2.37 -13.69 2.07
N MET A 92 1.62 -12.98 1.25
CA MET A 92 0.21 -12.66 1.42
C MET A 92 -0.59 -13.30 0.27
N ARG A 93 -1.40 -14.34 0.58
CA ARG A 93 -2.20 -15.11 -0.41
C ARG A 93 -3.65 -14.64 -0.59
N GLY A 94 -4.20 -13.93 0.39
CA GLY A 94 -5.54 -13.36 0.39
C GLY A 94 -5.72 -12.07 -0.44
N MET A 95 -4.69 -11.60 -1.15
CA MET A 95 -4.76 -10.42 -2.05
C MET A 95 -5.27 -9.15 -1.35
N GLY A 96 -4.83 -8.92 -0.11
CA GLY A 96 -5.25 -7.80 0.73
C GLY A 96 -6.30 -8.12 1.79
N GLY A 97 -6.56 -9.42 2.01
CA GLY A 97 -7.35 -9.91 3.14
C GLY A 97 -6.50 -10.52 4.26
N GLU A 98 -5.17 -10.43 4.16
CA GLU A 98 -4.27 -10.96 5.18
C GLU A 98 -4.20 -10.05 6.39
N ARG A 99 -4.17 -10.68 7.56
CA ARG A 99 -4.02 -9.99 8.83
C ARG A 99 -2.54 -9.77 9.16
N ALA A 100 -2.26 -8.79 9.99
CA ALA A 100 -0.93 -8.42 10.42
C ALA A 100 -0.20 -9.58 11.11
N ASP A 101 -0.90 -10.39 11.91
CA ASP A 101 -0.33 -11.59 12.57
C ASP A 101 0.16 -12.64 11.57
N GLN A 102 -0.36 -12.66 10.34
CA GLN A 102 0.10 -13.55 9.27
C GLN A 102 1.33 -13.00 8.53
N VAL A 103 1.54 -11.68 8.55
CA VAL A 103 2.62 -11.00 7.83
C VAL A 103 3.84 -10.78 8.71
N LEU A 104 3.62 -10.39 9.97
CA LEU A 104 4.66 -10.02 10.92
C LEU A 104 5.74 -11.10 11.11
N PRO A 105 5.44 -12.41 11.18
CA PRO A 105 6.49 -13.43 11.31
C PRO A 105 7.53 -13.36 10.20
N GLY A 106 7.13 -13.10 8.95
CA GLY A 106 8.07 -12.97 7.84
C GLY A 106 8.88 -11.68 7.85
N ALA A 107 8.31 -10.59 8.40
CA ALA A 107 9.05 -9.35 8.60
C ALA A 107 10.10 -9.49 9.70
N LEU A 108 9.75 -10.16 10.81
CA LEU A 108 10.67 -10.45 11.90
C LEU A 108 11.79 -11.39 11.45
N ASP A 109 11.47 -12.47 10.72
CA ASP A 109 12.50 -13.35 10.13
C ASP A 109 13.48 -12.59 9.21
N TRP A 110 12.96 -11.67 8.38
CA TRP A 110 13.85 -10.85 7.55
C TRP A 110 14.76 -9.97 8.40
N LEU A 111 14.23 -9.34 9.46
CA LEU A 111 15.01 -8.53 10.39
C LEU A 111 16.05 -9.35 11.17
N ASP A 112 15.74 -10.58 11.57
CA ASP A 112 16.69 -11.46 12.24
C ASP A 112 17.87 -11.82 11.31
N ARG A 113 17.60 -12.00 10.01
CA ARG A 113 18.62 -12.34 9.00
C ARG A 113 19.41 -11.15 8.46
N ARG A 114 18.83 -9.95 8.44
CA ARG A 114 19.38 -8.77 7.73
C ARG A 114 19.46 -7.49 8.57
N GLY A 115 18.66 -7.36 9.61
CA GLY A 115 18.47 -6.12 10.37
C GLY A 115 19.73 -5.64 11.09
N ALA A 116 20.69 -6.53 11.35
CA ALA A 116 21.99 -6.17 11.94
C ALA A 116 23.04 -5.70 10.91
N ALA A 117 22.76 -5.78 9.61
CA ALA A 117 23.63 -5.20 8.59
C ALA A 117 23.45 -3.69 8.50
N ASP A 118 24.39 -3.00 7.87
CA ASP A 118 24.27 -1.57 7.56
C ASP A 118 23.48 -1.34 6.26
N ASN A 119 22.98 -0.12 6.08
CA ASN A 119 22.45 0.40 4.80
C ASN A 119 21.37 -0.48 4.16
N TRP A 120 20.36 -0.88 4.94
CA TRP A 120 19.19 -1.57 4.42
C TRP A 120 17.91 -0.73 4.57
N PHE A 121 16.96 -1.00 3.68
CA PHE A 121 15.60 -0.45 3.77
C PHE A 121 14.59 -1.60 3.62
N LEU A 122 13.70 -1.75 4.60
CA LEU A 122 12.57 -2.68 4.52
C LEU A 122 11.25 -1.90 4.48
N HIS A 123 10.50 -2.07 3.40
CA HIS A 123 9.08 -1.70 3.36
C HIS A 123 8.22 -2.88 3.84
N LEU A 124 7.43 -2.64 4.87
CA LEU A 124 6.42 -3.57 5.36
C LEU A 124 5.02 -3.02 5.07
N HIS A 125 4.21 -3.81 4.37
CA HIS A 125 2.81 -3.49 4.11
C HIS A 125 1.90 -4.33 5.00
N LEU A 126 1.10 -3.68 5.85
CA LEU A 126 0.00 -4.31 6.58
C LEU A 126 -1.33 -3.79 6.03
N TRP A 127 -2.30 -4.68 5.89
CA TRP A 127 -3.63 -4.32 5.39
C TRP A 127 -4.55 -3.86 6.52
N ASP A 128 -4.43 -4.37 7.74
CA ASP A 128 -5.25 -3.92 8.86
C ASP A 128 -5.17 -2.39 9.06
N PRO A 129 -6.31 -1.71 9.31
CA PRO A 129 -7.66 -2.25 9.52
C PRO A 129 -8.54 -2.23 8.23
N HIS A 130 -7.98 -2.47 7.04
CA HIS A 130 -8.74 -2.55 5.79
C HIS A 130 -9.79 -3.68 5.83
N THR A 131 -10.89 -3.51 5.11
CA THR A 131 -11.93 -4.54 5.01
C THR A 131 -11.41 -5.81 4.29
N PRO A 132 -11.92 -7.01 4.62
CA PRO A 132 -12.92 -7.28 5.66
C PRO A 132 -12.35 -7.11 7.07
N TYR A 133 -13.13 -6.56 8.00
CA TYR A 133 -12.77 -6.48 9.41
C TYR A 133 -12.79 -7.89 10.02
N ASN A 134 -11.64 -8.57 9.97
CA ASN A 134 -11.50 -10.01 10.19
C ASN A 134 -10.62 -10.34 11.41
N THR A 135 -10.61 -9.46 12.41
CA THR A 135 -9.92 -9.67 13.69
C THR A 135 -10.23 -11.05 14.28
N PRO A 136 -9.23 -11.80 14.79
CA PRO A 136 -9.45 -13.12 15.38
C PRO A 136 -10.42 -13.07 16.56
N GLY A 137 -11.30 -14.06 16.69
CA GLY A 137 -12.26 -14.13 17.80
C GLY A 137 -11.59 -14.16 19.19
N GLU A 138 -10.39 -14.74 19.29
CA GLU A 138 -9.58 -14.77 20.52
C GLU A 138 -9.08 -13.40 20.99
N TYR A 139 -9.05 -12.39 20.09
CA TYR A 139 -8.75 -11.01 20.45
C TYR A 139 -9.88 -10.36 21.29
N GLY A 140 -11.10 -10.93 21.21
CA GLY A 140 -12.28 -10.39 21.85
C GLY A 140 -12.77 -9.09 21.21
N ASN A 141 -13.66 -8.38 21.91
CA ASN A 141 -14.16 -7.07 21.51
C ASN A 141 -13.74 -6.01 22.54
N PRO A 142 -12.64 -5.27 22.30
CA PRO A 142 -12.20 -4.22 23.24
C PRO A 142 -13.19 -3.05 23.34
N PHE A 143 -14.19 -2.99 22.44
CA PHE A 143 -15.21 -1.95 22.40
C PHE A 143 -16.56 -2.40 22.98
N GLU A 144 -16.64 -3.55 23.65
CA GLU A 144 -17.90 -4.05 24.23
C GLU A 144 -18.56 -3.05 25.20
N GLY A 145 -17.74 -2.27 25.93
CA GLY A 145 -18.19 -1.21 26.82
C GLY A 145 -18.21 0.20 26.21
N ASP A 146 -17.92 0.35 24.91
CA ASP A 146 -17.84 1.65 24.22
C ASP A 146 -19.02 1.79 23.23
N PRO A 147 -20.16 2.34 23.68
CA PRO A 147 -21.34 2.42 22.85
C PRO A 147 -21.10 3.34 21.65
N VAL A 148 -21.76 3.03 20.54
CA VAL A 148 -21.76 3.88 19.34
C VAL A 148 -22.12 5.33 19.74
N PRO A 149 -21.39 6.36 19.24
CA PRO A 149 -21.69 7.75 19.57
C PRO A 149 -23.15 8.09 19.31
N ALA A 150 -23.79 8.82 20.24
CA ALA A 150 -25.23 9.12 20.18
C ALA A 150 -25.69 9.84 18.89
N TRP A 151 -24.77 10.51 18.18
CA TRP A 151 -25.06 11.16 16.90
C TRP A 151 -25.15 10.16 15.73
N HIS A 152 -24.63 8.94 15.83
CA HIS A 152 -24.63 7.95 14.76
C HIS A 152 -25.86 7.04 14.86
N THR A 153 -27.03 7.58 14.52
CA THR A 153 -28.31 6.86 14.54
C THR A 153 -28.49 5.98 13.30
N GLU A 154 -29.45 5.04 13.34
CA GLU A 154 -29.79 4.19 12.19
C GLU A 154 -30.23 5.02 10.98
N GLU A 155 -30.95 6.13 11.20
CA GLU A 155 -31.35 7.05 10.14
C GLU A 155 -30.14 7.69 9.45
N ILE A 156 -29.12 8.06 10.23
CA ILE A 156 -27.86 8.61 9.69
C ILE A 156 -27.09 7.53 8.93
N ARG A 157 -27.00 6.31 9.47
CA ARG A 157 -26.36 5.18 8.81
C ARG A 157 -27.01 4.85 7.46
N GLN A 158 -28.35 4.80 7.41
CA GLN A 158 -29.13 4.55 6.17
C GLN A 158 -28.99 5.69 5.16
N ARG A 159 -29.06 6.94 5.63
CA ARG A 159 -28.86 8.12 4.76
C ARG A 159 -27.49 8.10 4.11
N ASN A 160 -26.46 7.78 4.89
CA ASN A 160 -25.11 7.68 4.39
C ASN A 160 -25.06 6.65 3.25
N TRP A 161 -25.62 5.44 3.42
CA TRP A 161 -25.56 4.34 2.43
C TRP A 161 -25.92 4.73 0.97
N GLY A 162 -26.69 5.80 0.76
CA GLY A 162 -27.01 6.34 -0.57
C GLY A 162 -25.97 7.26 -1.20
N TRP A 163 -24.86 7.60 -0.52
CA TRP A 163 -23.82 8.49 -1.04
C TRP A 163 -22.73 7.75 -1.82
N ALA A 164 -21.93 8.49 -2.59
CA ALA A 164 -20.87 7.94 -3.42
C ALA A 164 -19.58 7.67 -2.62
N GLY A 165 -18.90 6.56 -2.94
CA GLY A 165 -17.64 6.14 -2.32
C GLY A 165 -17.78 4.79 -1.60
N PRO A 166 -16.67 4.08 -1.31
CA PRO A 166 -16.74 2.75 -0.72
C PRO A 166 -17.48 2.72 0.62
N HIS A 167 -17.53 3.81 1.38
CA HIS A 167 -18.44 3.98 2.51
C HIS A 167 -18.68 5.47 2.71
N SER A 168 -19.91 5.89 2.50
CA SER A 168 -20.51 7.05 3.17
C SER A 168 -20.49 6.94 4.69
#